data_AF-A0A6I5RB89-F1
#
_entry.id   AF-A0A6I5RB89-F1
#
_cell.length_a   1.000
_cell.length_b   1.000
_cell.length_c   1.000
_cell.angle_alpha   90.00
_cell.angle_beta   90.00
_cell.angle_gamma   90.00
#
_symmetry.space_group_name_H-M   'P 1'
#
loop_
_entity.id
_entity.type
_entity.pdbx_description
1 polymer ?
#
loop_
_entity_poly.entity_id
_entity_poly.type
_entity_poly.pdbx_seq_one_letter_code
_entity_poly.pdbx_strand_id
1 'polypeptide(L)'
;MWQSAINYFRSLWTYRDLSPDEEIRRQVNAWLQDRPKLSLEAWSNLFIQTKGTPLSQSLLAFIYRQLQEYSGLDVGRIRATDRLIEDLRLPLVCWFDWPNQLCDDFFEMFQVDISDEFDESLLETVADLVWFLNRRLPWIDSVSSG
;
A
#
# COMPACT_ATOMS: atom_id res chain seq x y z
N MET A 1 -9.64 -10.63 20.41
CA MET A 1 -10.65 -10.33 19.38
C MET A 1 -10.12 -10.72 18.01
N TRP A 2 -9.75 -12.00 17.86
CA TRP A 2 -8.80 -12.48 16.84
C TRP A 2 -9.39 -13.61 15.97
N GLN A 3 -10.53 -14.19 16.37
CA GLN A 3 -11.29 -15.19 15.60
C GLN A 3 -12.19 -14.57 14.52
N SER A 4 -12.47 -13.27 14.61
CA SER A 4 -13.37 -12.54 13.70
C SER A 4 -12.70 -12.17 12.36
N ALA A 5 -11.39 -11.87 12.35
CA ALA A 5 -10.59 -11.73 11.12
C ALA A 5 -10.40 -13.09 10.40
N ILE A 6 -10.34 -14.18 11.16
CA ILE A 6 -10.13 -15.54 10.65
C ILE A 6 -11.37 -16.08 9.88
N ASN A 7 -12.58 -15.59 10.18
CA ASN A 7 -13.79 -15.90 9.40
C ASN A 7 -13.97 -14.97 8.18
N TYR A 8 -13.43 -13.76 8.22
CA TYR A 8 -13.48 -12.79 7.13
C TYR A 8 -12.62 -13.23 5.93
N PHE A 9 -11.44 -13.78 6.21
CA PHE A 9 -10.54 -14.34 5.20
C PHE A 9 -11.01 -15.67 4.59
N ARG A 10 -11.90 -16.42 5.26
CA ARG A 10 -12.44 -17.68 4.72
C ARG A 10 -13.61 -17.49 3.75
N SER A 11 -14.33 -16.36 3.84
CA SER A 11 -15.44 -16.00 2.94
C SER A 11 -15.02 -15.26 1.66
N LEU A 12 -13.78 -14.73 1.60
CA LEU A 12 -13.15 -14.26 0.35
C LEU A 12 -12.94 -15.40 -0.67
N TRP A 13 -13.03 -16.65 -0.20
CA TRP A 13 -12.47 -17.81 -0.88
C TRP A 13 -13.44 -18.61 -1.77
N THR A 14 -14.68 -18.18 -2.03
CA THR A 14 -15.59 -19.10 -2.75
C THR A 14 -16.17 -18.60 -4.07
N TYR A 15 -16.56 -17.35 -4.25
CA TYR A 15 -17.31 -17.01 -5.47
C TYR A 15 -17.14 -15.55 -5.85
N ARG A 16 -16.63 -15.36 -7.10
CA ARG A 16 -17.08 -14.34 -8.05
C ARG A 16 -16.44 -12.96 -7.86
N ASP A 17 -15.61 -12.43 -8.75
CA ASP A 17 -15.00 -12.84 -10.02
C ASP A 17 -13.54 -12.37 -9.92
N LEU A 18 -12.64 -12.77 -10.83
CA LEU A 18 -11.20 -12.46 -10.83
C LEU A 18 -10.85 -10.96 -10.99
N SER A 19 -11.73 -10.05 -10.58
CA SER A 19 -11.68 -8.62 -10.81
C SER A 19 -12.05 -7.83 -9.55
N PRO A 20 -11.49 -6.63 -9.37
CA PRO A 20 -11.82 -5.72 -8.28
C PRO A 20 -13.33 -5.48 -8.08
N ASP A 21 -13.77 -5.34 -6.83
CA ASP A 21 -15.13 -4.91 -6.53
C ASP A 21 -15.27 -3.39 -6.76
N GLU A 22 -15.81 -3.04 -7.93
CA GLU A 22 -16.02 -1.65 -8.34
C GLU A 22 -17.04 -0.89 -7.47
N GLU A 23 -17.96 -1.60 -6.79
CA GLU A 23 -18.90 -0.97 -5.87
C GLU A 23 -18.16 -0.57 -4.58
N ILE A 24 -17.38 -1.47 -4.01
CA ILE A 24 -16.56 -1.18 -2.83
C ILE A 24 -15.53 -0.09 -3.16
N ARG A 25 -14.89 -0.15 -4.33
CA ARG A 25 -13.96 0.90 -4.77
C ARG A 25 -14.62 2.27 -4.82
N ARG A 26 -15.82 2.37 -5.39
CA ARG A 26 -16.58 3.64 -5.42
C ARG A 26 -16.93 4.13 -4.03
N GLN A 27 -17.34 3.24 -3.12
CA GLN A 27 -17.65 3.61 -1.73
C GLN A 27 -16.43 4.14 -0.99
N VAL A 28 -15.28 3.46 -1.08
CA VAL A 28 -14.03 3.90 -0.44
C VAL A 28 -13.59 5.24 -1.04
N ASN A 29 -13.62 5.40 -2.37
CA ASN A 29 -13.27 6.66 -3.01
C ASN A 29 -14.20 7.81 -2.62
N ALA A 30 -15.51 7.56 -2.47
CA ALA A 30 -16.46 8.56 -2.01
C ALA A 30 -16.14 9.01 -0.58
N TRP A 31 -15.83 8.08 0.33
CA TRP A 31 -15.37 8.41 1.68
C TRP A 31 -14.05 9.18 1.68
N LEU A 32 -13.11 8.82 0.79
CA LEU A 32 -11.86 9.56 0.63
C LEU A 32 -12.08 11.01 0.15
N GLN A 33 -13.17 11.31 -0.59
CA GLN A 33 -13.43 12.66 -1.12
C GLN A 33 -13.54 13.74 -0.05
N ASP A 34 -13.92 13.38 1.18
CA ASP A 34 -14.03 14.32 2.31
C ASP A 34 -12.66 14.87 2.77
N ARG A 35 -11.57 14.27 2.30
CA ARG A 35 -10.20 14.62 2.69
C ARG A 35 -9.52 15.43 1.59
N PRO A 36 -8.67 16.42 1.91
CA PRO A 36 -7.93 17.15 0.88
C PRO A 36 -7.03 16.21 0.08
N LYS A 37 -7.02 16.36 -1.25
CA LYS A 37 -6.09 15.63 -2.11
C LYS A 37 -4.69 16.22 -1.95
N LEU A 38 -3.76 15.38 -1.53
CA LEU A 38 -2.35 15.75 -1.39
C LEU A 38 -1.60 15.47 -2.69
N SER A 39 -0.60 16.32 -2.98
CA SER A 39 0.42 16.00 -3.98
C SER A 39 1.33 14.90 -3.43
N LEU A 40 2.13 14.27 -4.31
CA LEU A 40 3.16 13.31 -3.88
C LEU A 40 4.05 13.89 -2.78
N GLU A 41 4.54 15.12 -2.93
CA GLU A 41 5.39 15.78 -1.93
C GLU A 41 4.68 15.93 -0.57
N ALA A 42 3.44 16.42 -0.57
CA ALA A 42 2.67 16.58 0.66
C ALA A 42 2.29 15.23 1.28
N TRP A 43 2.04 14.21 0.47
CA TRP A 43 1.74 12.85 0.89
C TRP A 43 2.98 12.19 1.52
N SER A 44 4.15 12.33 0.89
CA SER A 44 5.44 11.87 1.41
C SER A 44 5.73 12.42 2.81
N ASN A 45 5.39 13.69 3.04
CA ASN A 45 5.60 14.36 4.34
C ASN A 45 4.80 13.73 5.49
N LEU A 46 3.70 13.01 5.22
CA LEU A 46 2.92 12.32 6.25
C LEU A 46 3.75 11.23 6.96
N PHE A 47 4.62 10.55 6.21
CA PHE A 47 5.35 9.37 6.71
C PHE A 47 6.65 9.72 7.43
N ILE A 48 7.30 10.82 7.02
CA ILE A 48 8.48 11.37 7.69
C ILE A 48 8.15 11.69 9.15
N GLN A 49 6.97 12.26 9.40
CA GLN A 49 6.51 12.64 10.73
C GLN A 49 6.19 11.44 11.63
N THR A 50 5.99 10.24 11.07
CA THR A 50 5.54 9.07 11.84
C THR A 50 6.66 8.35 12.57
N LYS A 51 7.85 8.17 11.95
CA LYS A 51 8.96 7.41 12.56
C LYS A 51 10.33 8.12 12.50
N GLY A 52 10.42 9.34 11.98
CA GLY A 52 11.62 10.19 12.06
C GLY A 52 12.82 9.74 11.22
N THR A 53 12.73 8.63 10.48
CA THR A 53 13.75 8.21 9.51
C THR A 53 13.41 8.76 8.13
N PRO A 54 14.38 9.26 7.34
CA PRO A 54 14.12 9.64 5.97
C PRO A 54 13.69 8.41 5.15
N LEU A 55 12.63 8.59 4.36
CA LEU A 55 12.15 7.60 3.41
C LEU A 55 12.65 7.95 2.02
N SER A 56 12.97 6.94 1.23
CA SER A 56 13.36 7.17 -0.17
C SER A 56 12.22 7.83 -0.95
N GLN A 57 12.49 8.96 -1.61
CA GLN A 57 11.48 9.62 -2.46
C GLN A 57 11.08 8.76 -3.66
N SER A 58 11.99 7.96 -4.20
CA SER A 58 11.65 7.02 -5.28
C SER A 58 10.71 5.93 -4.82
N LEU A 59 10.84 5.48 -3.57
CA LEU A 59 9.88 4.54 -2.95
C LEU A 59 8.51 5.15 -2.76
N LEU A 60 8.45 6.37 -2.22
CA LEU A 60 7.17 7.05 -2.01
C LEU A 60 6.47 7.31 -3.34
N ALA A 61 7.21 7.72 -4.38
CA ALA A 61 6.69 7.87 -5.73
C ALA A 61 6.17 6.54 -6.30
N PHE A 62 6.92 5.44 -6.10
CA PHE A 62 6.51 4.10 -6.49
C PHE A 62 5.18 3.71 -5.84
N ILE A 63 5.10 3.80 -4.51
CA ILE A 63 3.88 3.41 -3.77
C ILE A 63 2.71 4.31 -4.15
N TYR A 64 2.94 5.61 -4.26
CA TYR A 64 1.90 6.58 -4.62
C TYR A 64 1.24 6.24 -5.96
N ARG A 65 2.04 5.78 -6.93
CA ARG A 65 1.56 5.36 -8.25
C ARG A 65 0.98 3.94 -8.22
N GLN A 66 1.75 2.95 -7.79
CA GLN A 66 1.35 1.54 -7.88
C GLN A 66 0.10 1.25 -7.06
N LEU A 67 -0.02 1.83 -5.86
CA LEU A 67 -1.22 1.64 -5.05
C LEU A 67 -2.45 2.21 -5.75
N GLN A 68 -2.32 3.31 -6.50
CA GLN A 68 -3.41 3.88 -7.28
C GLN A 68 -3.78 2.96 -8.46
N GLU A 69 -2.79 2.40 -9.13
CA GLU A 69 -2.97 1.48 -10.25
C GLU A 69 -3.64 0.16 -9.82
N TYR A 70 -3.20 -0.44 -8.72
CA TYR A 70 -3.75 -1.71 -8.23
C TYR A 70 -5.17 -1.54 -7.68
N SER A 71 -5.38 -0.52 -6.83
CA SER A 71 -6.61 -0.37 -6.06
C SER A 71 -7.68 0.48 -6.74
N GLY A 72 -7.29 1.33 -7.71
CA GLY A 72 -8.16 2.38 -8.25
C GLY A 72 -8.58 3.44 -7.24
N LEU A 73 -7.96 3.51 -6.06
CA LEU A 73 -8.23 4.52 -5.03
C LEU A 73 -7.47 5.81 -5.31
N ASP A 74 -8.03 6.96 -4.90
CA ASP A 74 -7.35 8.25 -4.97
C ASP A 74 -6.28 8.35 -3.87
N VAL A 75 -5.06 7.84 -4.15
CA VAL A 75 -3.97 7.71 -3.17
C VAL A 75 -3.57 9.03 -2.53
N GLY A 76 -3.70 10.16 -3.23
CA GLY A 76 -3.47 11.49 -2.65
C GLY A 76 -4.37 11.81 -1.45
N ARG A 77 -5.49 11.09 -1.27
CA ARG A 77 -6.43 11.25 -0.16
C ARG A 77 -6.25 10.21 0.95
N ILE A 78 -5.43 9.19 0.71
CA ILE A 78 -5.04 8.19 1.70
C ILE A 78 -4.07 8.83 2.72
N ARG A 79 -4.13 8.35 3.95
CA ARG A 79 -3.30 8.77 5.09
C ARG A 79 -2.49 7.60 5.61
N ALA A 80 -1.35 7.93 6.22
CA ALA A 80 -0.44 6.94 6.80
C ALA A 80 -1.13 6.03 7.83
N THR A 81 -2.14 6.54 8.54
CA THR A 81 -2.89 5.82 9.59
C THR A 81 -4.07 5.00 9.05
N ASP A 82 -4.42 5.12 7.76
CA ASP A 82 -5.53 4.32 7.22
C ASP A 82 -5.15 2.84 7.27
N ARG A 83 -6.09 2.03 7.76
CA ARG A 83 -5.92 0.58 7.84
C ARG A 83 -6.18 -0.07 6.49
N LEU A 84 -5.28 -0.96 6.09
CA LEU A 84 -5.31 -1.61 4.77
C LEU A 84 -6.61 -2.39 4.55
N ILE A 85 -7.09 -3.08 5.59
CA ILE A 85 -8.28 -3.93 5.51
C ILE A 85 -9.54 -3.16 5.92
N GLU A 86 -9.55 -2.54 7.09
CA GLU A 86 -10.79 -1.99 7.65
C GLU A 86 -11.23 -0.68 6.99
N ASP A 87 -10.27 0.19 6.65
CA ASP A 87 -10.58 1.52 6.13
C ASP A 87 -10.52 1.53 4.60
N LEU A 88 -9.46 0.96 4.02
CA LEU A 88 -9.25 0.96 2.56
C LEU A 88 -9.83 -0.26 1.85
N ARG A 89 -10.10 -1.34 2.59
CA ARG A 89 -10.59 -2.62 2.03
C ARG A 89 -9.75 -3.11 0.85
N LEU A 90 -8.42 -2.95 0.95
CA LEU A 90 -7.47 -3.25 -0.14
C LEU A 90 -7.69 -4.62 -0.80
N PRO A 91 -7.89 -5.73 -0.05
CA PRO A 91 -8.13 -7.04 -0.67
C PRO A 91 -9.37 -7.12 -1.57
N LEU A 92 -10.31 -6.18 -1.45
CA LEU A 92 -11.55 -6.15 -2.24
C LEU A 92 -11.47 -5.18 -3.42
N VAL A 93 -10.69 -4.09 -3.29
CA VAL A 93 -10.58 -3.05 -4.34
C VAL A 93 -9.39 -3.25 -5.26
N CYS A 94 -8.42 -4.07 -4.85
CA CYS A 94 -7.30 -4.50 -5.67
C CYS A 94 -7.64 -5.74 -6.50
N TRP A 95 -6.84 -6.00 -7.53
CA TRP A 95 -6.79 -7.34 -8.14
C TRP A 95 -6.29 -8.35 -7.12
N PHE A 96 -6.79 -9.59 -7.20
CA PHE A 96 -6.44 -10.64 -6.24
C PHE A 96 -4.93 -10.90 -6.14
N ASP A 97 -4.20 -10.73 -7.25
CA ASP A 97 -2.77 -10.96 -7.38
C ASP A 97 -1.92 -9.69 -7.16
N TRP A 98 -2.51 -8.59 -6.67
CA TRP A 98 -1.78 -7.36 -6.37
C TRP A 98 -0.54 -7.56 -5.48
N PRO A 99 -0.47 -8.50 -4.52
CA PRO A 99 0.74 -8.75 -3.74
C PRO A 99 1.89 -9.23 -4.63
N ASN A 100 1.60 -10.13 -5.57
CA ASN A 100 2.59 -10.66 -6.50
C ASN A 100 3.04 -9.56 -7.46
N GLN A 101 2.09 -8.79 -8.00
CA GLN A 101 2.40 -7.68 -8.89
C GLN A 101 3.23 -6.59 -8.19
N LEU A 102 2.94 -6.29 -6.92
CA LEU A 102 3.77 -5.40 -6.11
C LEU A 102 5.20 -5.92 -5.99
N CYS A 103 5.38 -7.21 -5.73
CA CYS A 103 6.71 -7.81 -5.59
C CYS A 103 7.49 -7.75 -6.91
N ASP A 104 6.85 -8.09 -8.03
CA ASP A 104 7.46 -8.02 -9.37
C ASP A 104 7.84 -6.58 -9.72
N ASP A 105 6.92 -5.62 -9.58
CA ASP A 105 7.18 -4.21 -9.88
C ASP A 105 8.26 -3.61 -8.96
N PHE A 106 8.30 -4.06 -7.69
CA PHE A 106 9.32 -3.64 -6.74
C PHE A 106 10.70 -4.19 -7.11
N PHE A 107 10.76 -5.47 -7.54
CA PHE A 107 12.00 -6.07 -8.05
C PHE A 107 12.47 -5.36 -9.32
N GLU A 108 11.58 -5.09 -10.27
CA GLU A 108 11.94 -4.37 -11.50
C GLU A 108 12.53 -2.99 -11.20
N MET A 109 11.93 -2.23 -10.27
CA MET A 109 12.35 -0.86 -9.97
C MET A 109 13.58 -0.77 -9.05
N PHE A 110 13.66 -1.62 -8.02
CA PHE A 110 14.67 -1.51 -6.98
C PHE A 110 15.70 -2.64 -6.98
N GLN A 111 15.51 -3.68 -7.82
CA GLN A 111 16.39 -4.86 -7.91
C GLN A 111 16.52 -5.61 -6.57
N VAL A 112 15.45 -5.55 -5.77
CA VAL A 112 15.34 -6.23 -4.47
C VAL A 112 14.14 -7.16 -4.52
N ASP A 113 14.38 -8.45 -4.31
CA ASP A 113 13.31 -9.44 -4.21
C ASP A 113 12.73 -9.43 -2.79
N ILE A 114 11.42 -9.24 -2.70
CA ILE A 114 10.65 -9.23 -1.45
C ILE A 114 9.57 -10.32 -1.41
N SER A 115 9.48 -11.15 -2.46
CA SER A 115 8.39 -12.12 -2.65
C SER A 115 8.28 -13.14 -1.52
N ASP A 116 9.41 -13.60 -0.98
CA ASP A 116 9.46 -14.55 0.14
C ASP A 116 9.06 -13.93 1.49
N GLU A 117 9.12 -12.61 1.62
CA GLU A 117 8.96 -11.90 2.90
C GLU A 117 7.70 -11.02 2.97
N PHE A 118 7.07 -10.76 1.82
CA PHE A 118 5.87 -9.93 1.74
C PHE A 118 4.65 -10.73 2.19
N ASP A 119 4.13 -10.35 3.37
CA ASP A 119 2.87 -10.87 3.89
C ASP A 119 1.97 -9.68 4.26
N GLU A 120 0.96 -9.42 3.43
CA GLU A 120 -0.02 -8.35 3.63
C GLU A 120 -0.79 -8.48 4.95
N SER A 121 -0.92 -9.71 5.49
CA SER A 121 -1.68 -9.94 6.73
C SER A 121 -0.95 -9.43 7.99
N LEU A 122 0.35 -9.16 7.87
CA LEU A 122 1.18 -8.59 8.93
C LEU A 122 1.16 -7.05 8.93
N LEU A 123 0.55 -6.43 7.92
CA LEU A 123 0.53 -4.99 7.73
C LEU A 123 -0.86 -4.44 8.10
N GLU A 124 -0.93 -3.60 9.13
CA GLU A 124 -2.20 -3.02 9.57
C GLU A 124 -2.51 -1.73 8.80
N THR A 125 -1.52 -0.85 8.66
CA THR A 125 -1.71 0.50 8.09
C THR A 125 -0.90 0.74 6.82
N VAL A 126 -1.26 1.79 6.08
CA VAL A 126 -0.46 2.28 4.95
C VAL A 126 0.96 2.64 5.38
N ALA A 127 1.14 3.18 6.60
CA ALA A 127 2.46 3.41 7.15
C ALA A 127 3.25 2.10 7.27
N ASP A 128 2.62 1.02 7.75
CA ASP A 128 3.31 -0.27 7.90
C ASP A 128 3.79 -0.82 6.55
N LEU A 129 2.96 -0.71 5.50
CA LEU A 129 3.36 -1.06 4.13
C LEU A 129 4.57 -0.23 3.65
N VAL A 130 4.50 1.09 3.77
CA VAL A 130 5.58 1.99 3.34
C VAL A 130 6.88 1.68 4.10
N TRP A 131 6.78 1.48 5.41
CA TRP A 131 7.93 1.18 6.25
C TRP A 131 8.50 -0.21 6.01
N PHE A 132 7.65 -1.20 5.73
CA PHE A 132 8.10 -2.52 5.33
C PHE A 132 8.96 -2.42 4.08
N LEU A 133 8.45 -1.80 3.02
CA LEU A 133 9.18 -1.66 1.75
C LEU A 133 10.46 -0.84 1.92
N ASN A 134 10.43 0.23 2.72
CA ASN A 134 11.62 1.04 2.97
C ASN A 134 12.74 0.26 3.68
N ARG A 135 12.40 -0.66 4.59
CA ARG A 135 13.39 -1.50 5.27
C ARG A 135 14.06 -2.51 4.34
N ARG A 136 13.43 -2.83 3.19
CA ARG A 136 13.97 -3.73 2.17
C ARG A 136 14.89 -3.03 1.21
N LEU A 137 14.77 -1.71 1.07
CA LEU A 137 15.75 -0.97 0.32
C LEU A 137 17.11 -1.09 1.03
N PRO A 138 18.17 -1.48 0.32
CA PRO A 138 19.51 -1.29 0.84
C PRO A 138 19.62 0.20 1.20
N TRP A 139 20.15 0.52 2.38
CA TRP A 139 20.44 1.91 2.74
C TRP A 139 21.36 2.47 1.66
N ILE A 140 20.80 3.20 0.69
CA ILE A 140 21.59 3.95 -0.28
C ILE A 140 22.09 5.20 0.46
N ASP A 141 23.01 4.97 1.38
CA ASP A 141 23.86 6.00 1.96
C ASP A 141 25.31 5.58 1.70
N SER A 142 25.80 5.84 0.50
CA SER A 142 27.20 6.21 0.28
C SER A 142 27.47 6.73 -1.15
N VAL A 143 27.77 8.03 -1.21
CA VAL A 143 28.61 8.71 -2.22
C VAL A 143 27.97 9.00 -3.59
N SER A 144 27.30 10.14 -3.68
CA SER A 144 27.51 11.06 -4.81
C SER A 144 28.16 12.33 -4.29
N SER A 145 29.39 12.19 -3.81
CA SER A 145 30.36 13.29 -3.81
C SER A 145 30.98 13.30 -5.21
N GLY A 146 30.38 14.08 -6.10
CA GLY A 146 30.97 14.47 -7.39
C GLY A 146 31.18 15.97 -7.37
#